data_AF-A0A0K2U600-F1
#
_entry.id   AF-A0A0K2U600-F1
#
_cell.length_a   1.000
_cell.length_b   1.000
_cell.length_c   1.000
_cell.angle_alpha   90.00
_cell.angle_beta   90.00
_cell.angle_gamma   90.00
#
_symmetry.space_group_name_H-M   'P 1'
#
loop_
_entity.id
_entity.type
_entity.pdbx_description
1 polymer ?
#
loop_
_entity_poly.entity_id
_entity_poly.type
_entity_poly.pdbx_seq_one_letter_code
_entity_poly.pdbx_strand_id
1 'polypeptide(L)'
;MPPRKKKQKVVNPNAQPGIARSHLEQNFTVMPDSLKDLKNGHVLYFFTSCGRIRAETERHLCSHFSLLDEEDYSIAAVDSTLKSLVKKTLDKFKRLSNPKEFATFAKICDESFKLLPGVEERKQNYSDNNSQDSEPDSESLSPMIEYNEDEINPTPLNEETPVTASTRSSTNKLTPREQKLKKRLDFAIRSKVASVTQHRMQMAQLRTKLKVPKRVVNQTIMRKQNTIDLKDRKIKELKAKLRGNALFQELAQARVELLQLKRTHSQLIRSRKSKKKTTVSATQHQNVGRKLKNQSGGEGEVEVRDGKCKVT
;
A
#
# COMPACT_ATOMS: atom_id res chain seq x y z
N MET A 1 19.22 -27.82 -3.21
CA MET A 1 19.46 -27.08 -4.46
C MET A 1 19.80 -25.63 -4.13
N PRO A 2 20.93 -25.10 -4.61
CA PRO A 2 21.26 -23.68 -4.46
C PRO A 2 20.23 -22.81 -5.22
N PRO A 3 19.90 -21.60 -4.73
CA PRO A 3 18.93 -20.73 -5.38
C PRO A 3 19.44 -20.32 -6.76
N ARG A 4 18.64 -20.61 -7.80
CA ARG A 4 18.93 -20.18 -9.17
C ARG A 4 18.94 -18.65 -9.19
N LYS A 5 20.13 -18.06 -9.37
CA LYS A 5 20.29 -16.64 -9.64
C LYS A 5 19.39 -16.28 -10.84
N LYS A 6 18.51 -15.29 -10.68
CA LYS A 6 17.75 -14.73 -11.80
C LYS A 6 18.77 -14.29 -12.84
N LYS A 7 18.74 -14.91 -14.02
CA LYS A 7 19.62 -14.51 -15.12
C LYS A 7 19.32 -13.04 -15.40
N GLN A 8 20.28 -12.15 -15.12
CA GLN A 8 20.24 -10.79 -15.64
C GLN A 8 20.01 -10.92 -17.14
N LYS A 9 19.02 -10.19 -17.65
CA LYS A 9 18.79 -10.12 -19.09
C LYS A 9 20.06 -9.51 -19.67
N VAL A 10 20.88 -10.34 -20.30
CA VAL A 10 22.11 -9.88 -20.98
C VAL A 10 21.63 -8.97 -22.09
N VAL A 11 21.66 -7.67 -21.83
CA VAL A 11 21.42 -6.65 -22.85
C VAL A 11 22.67 -6.65 -23.71
N ASN A 12 22.52 -7.03 -24.98
CA ASN A 12 23.63 -7.02 -25.92
C ASN A 12 24.22 -5.60 -25.97
N PRO A 13 25.50 -5.39 -25.58
CA PRO A 13 26.11 -4.07 -25.55
C PRO A 13 26.24 -3.44 -26.93
N ASN A 14 26.16 -4.24 -28.00
CA ASN A 14 26.31 -3.80 -29.38
C ASN A 14 24.97 -3.55 -30.10
N ALA A 15 23.84 -3.72 -29.43
CA ALA A 15 22.54 -3.39 -30.02
C ALA A 15 22.37 -1.87 -30.09
N GLN A 16 21.95 -1.35 -31.25
CA GLN A 16 21.72 0.09 -31.40
C GLN A 16 20.74 0.59 -30.32
N PRO A 17 21.06 1.70 -29.65
CA PRO A 17 20.15 2.30 -28.68
C PRO A 17 18.83 2.65 -29.38
N GLY A 18 17.71 2.25 -28.77
CA GLY A 18 16.40 2.66 -29.26
C GLY A 18 16.21 4.17 -29.17
N ILE A 19 15.27 4.73 -29.95
CA ILE A 19 15.03 6.18 -30.09
C ILE A 19 15.00 6.92 -28.74
N ALA A 20 14.33 6.34 -27.73
CA ALA A 20 14.28 6.91 -26.38
C ALA A 20 15.67 7.08 -25.77
N ARG A 21 16.50 6.05 -25.86
CA ARG A 21 17.84 6.02 -25.29
C ARG A 21 18.77 6.96 -26.03
N SER A 22 18.69 7.01 -27.37
CA SER A 22 19.47 7.96 -28.17
C SER A 22 19.13 9.42 -27.82
N HIS A 23 17.85 9.74 -27.63
CA HIS A 23 17.44 11.08 -27.19
C HIS A 23 18.00 11.43 -25.81
N LEU A 24 17.94 10.48 -24.87
CA LEU A 24 18.50 10.66 -23.52
C LEU A 24 20.03 10.86 -23.54
N GLU A 25 20.74 10.05 -24.33
CA GLU A 25 22.20 10.14 -24.51
C GLU A 25 22.64 11.46 -25.18
N GLN A 26 21.80 12.06 -26.03
CA GLN A 26 22.15 13.32 -26.70
C GLN A 26 21.89 14.56 -25.86
N ASN A 27 20.92 14.53 -24.95
CA ASN A 27 20.41 15.73 -24.29
C ASN A 27 20.60 15.76 -22.77
N PHE A 28 20.84 14.61 -22.13
CA PHE A 28 20.80 14.49 -20.66
C PHE A 28 21.96 13.67 -20.07
N THR A 29 23.09 13.61 -20.77
CA THR A 29 24.28 12.86 -20.34
C THR A 29 25.00 13.46 -19.14
N VAL A 30 25.00 14.77 -19.04
CA VAL A 30 25.67 15.52 -17.96
C VAL A 30 24.68 15.71 -16.82
N MET A 31 25.04 15.22 -15.62
CA MET A 31 24.23 15.46 -14.42
C MET A 31 24.45 16.91 -13.95
N PRO A 32 23.39 17.68 -13.66
CA PRO A 32 23.53 19.03 -13.14
C PRO A 32 23.97 19.02 -11.68
N ASP A 33 24.74 20.04 -11.29
CA ASP A 33 25.22 20.21 -9.90
C ASP A 33 24.10 20.63 -8.94
N SER A 34 23.07 21.28 -9.47
CA SER A 34 21.94 21.83 -8.71
C SER A 34 20.67 21.01 -8.94
N LEU A 35 19.95 20.72 -7.85
CA LEU A 35 18.67 19.99 -7.91
C LEU A 35 17.61 20.75 -8.72
N LYS A 36 17.68 22.09 -8.79
CA LYS A 36 16.72 22.92 -9.53
C LYS A 36 16.81 22.71 -11.05
N ASP A 37 18.00 22.37 -11.53
CA ASP A 37 18.30 22.16 -12.94
C ASP A 37 18.14 20.68 -13.33
N LEU A 38 17.90 19.82 -12.35
CA LEU A 38 17.64 18.40 -12.57
C LEU A 38 16.30 18.22 -13.30
N LYS A 39 16.39 17.88 -14.58
CA LYS A 39 15.24 17.43 -15.39
C LYS A 39 15.00 15.92 -15.29
N ASN A 40 13.77 15.51 -15.60
CA ASN A 40 13.36 14.11 -15.70
C ASN A 40 14.25 13.28 -16.64
N GLY A 41 14.72 13.88 -17.74
CA GLY A 41 15.61 13.24 -18.70
C GLY A 41 16.92 12.76 -18.08
N HIS A 42 17.55 13.54 -17.19
CA HIS A 42 18.79 13.14 -16.50
C HIS A 42 18.59 11.90 -15.63
N VAL A 43 17.48 11.88 -14.88
CA VAL A 43 17.11 10.76 -14.03
C VAL A 43 16.86 9.49 -14.85
N LEU A 44 16.16 9.62 -15.98
CA LEU A 44 15.89 8.51 -16.89
C LEU A 44 17.16 8.00 -17.58
N TYR A 45 18.03 8.90 -18.03
CA TYR A 45 19.32 8.55 -18.60
C TYR A 45 20.14 7.72 -17.60
N PHE A 46 20.31 8.25 -16.38
CA PHE A 46 21.06 7.58 -15.33
C PHE A 46 20.45 6.22 -14.96
N PHE A 47 19.12 6.14 -14.86
CA PHE A 47 18.42 4.86 -14.64
C PHE A 47 18.72 3.83 -15.73
N THR A 48 18.78 4.25 -17.00
CA THR A 48 19.12 3.35 -18.09
C THR A 48 20.59 2.94 -18.11
N SER A 49 21.50 3.85 -17.75
CA SER A 49 22.94 3.61 -17.68
C SER A 49 23.31 2.65 -16.54
N CYS A 50 22.62 2.71 -15.40
CA CYS A 50 22.75 1.75 -14.29
C CYS A 50 21.96 0.44 -14.51
N GLY A 51 21.76 0.01 -15.75
CA GLY A 51 21.11 -1.27 -16.06
C GLY A 51 19.65 -1.38 -15.60
N ARG A 52 18.93 -0.25 -15.45
CA ARG A 52 17.54 -0.16 -14.99
C ARG A 52 17.34 -0.62 -13.54
N ILE A 53 18.34 -0.39 -12.69
CA ILE A 53 18.30 -0.73 -11.26
C ILE A 53 17.87 0.50 -10.45
N ARG A 54 16.61 0.50 -9.98
CA ARG A 54 16.04 1.65 -9.24
C ARG A 54 16.84 2.04 -8.00
N ALA A 55 17.24 1.06 -7.20
CA ALA A 55 17.97 1.30 -5.95
C ALA A 55 19.36 1.93 -6.17
N GLU A 56 19.98 1.70 -7.33
CA GLU A 56 21.28 2.27 -7.66
C GLU A 56 21.13 3.73 -8.12
N THR A 57 20.14 3.99 -8.98
CA THR A 57 19.73 5.34 -9.39
C THR A 57 19.36 6.21 -8.19
N GLU A 58 18.53 5.68 -7.28
CA GLU A 58 18.11 6.35 -6.05
C GLU A 58 19.31 6.70 -5.17
N ARG A 59 20.18 5.74 -4.86
CA ARG A 59 21.38 6.00 -4.05
C ARG A 59 22.27 7.06 -4.65
N HIS A 60 22.44 7.03 -5.97
CA HIS A 60 23.26 8.03 -6.65
C HIS A 60 22.64 9.42 -6.55
N LEU A 61 21.33 9.57 -6.80
CA LEU A 61 20.64 10.85 -6.64
C LEU A 61 20.74 11.38 -5.20
N CYS A 62 20.52 10.52 -4.21
CA CYS A 62 20.66 10.89 -2.80
C CYS A 62 22.09 11.32 -2.45
N SER A 63 23.10 10.64 -2.99
CA SER A 63 24.51 10.97 -2.74
C SER A 63 24.98 12.21 -3.49
N HIS A 64 24.49 12.44 -4.71
CA HIS A 64 24.92 13.55 -5.56
C HIS A 64 24.39 14.88 -5.06
N PHE A 65 23.14 14.91 -4.60
CA PHE A 65 22.47 16.12 -4.12
C PHE A 65 22.39 16.19 -2.59
N SER A 66 23.08 15.31 -1.87
CA SER A 66 23.08 15.24 -0.39
C SER A 66 21.67 15.25 0.23
N LEU A 67 20.71 14.61 -0.44
CA LEU A 67 19.27 14.65 -0.09
C LEU A 67 18.95 14.00 1.25
N LEU A 68 19.90 13.27 1.84
CA LEU A 68 19.75 12.58 3.11
C LEU A 68 20.18 13.43 4.31
N ASP A 69 20.96 14.48 4.07
CA ASP A 69 21.47 15.37 5.11
C ASP A 69 20.53 16.56 5.36
N GLU A 70 19.72 16.93 4.36
CA GLU A 70 18.66 17.93 4.50
C GLU A 70 17.34 17.25 4.89
N GLU A 71 16.72 17.67 6.00
CA GLU A 71 15.58 17.02 6.67
C GLU A 71 14.30 16.85 5.81
N ASP A 72 14.30 17.34 4.57
CA ASP A 72 13.11 17.47 3.73
C ASP A 72 12.81 16.24 2.84
N TYR A 73 13.79 15.37 2.60
CA TYR A 73 13.64 14.25 1.64
C TYR A 73 13.90 12.89 2.28
N SER A 74 12.98 11.93 2.01
CA SER A 74 13.20 10.53 2.37
C SER A 74 13.57 9.70 1.15
N ILE A 75 14.40 8.67 1.36
CA ILE A 75 14.69 7.61 0.38
C ILE A 75 13.39 7.06 -0.26
N ALA A 76 12.36 6.85 0.55
CA ALA A 76 11.09 6.33 0.08
C ALA A 76 10.37 7.29 -0.88
N ALA A 77 10.47 8.60 -0.64
CA ALA A 77 9.94 9.61 -1.54
C ALA A 77 10.67 9.59 -2.89
N VAL A 78 12.00 9.49 -2.88
CA VAL A 78 12.82 9.38 -4.10
C VAL A 78 12.45 8.13 -4.91
N ASP A 79 12.39 6.93 -4.30
CA ASP A 79 12.00 5.70 -5.02
C ASP A 79 10.58 5.80 -5.58
N SER A 80 9.63 6.37 -4.83
CA SER A 80 8.25 6.51 -5.29
C SER A 80 8.15 7.42 -6.52
N THR A 81 8.90 8.53 -6.50
CA THR A 81 8.95 9.51 -7.59
C THR A 81 9.59 8.90 -8.82
N LEU A 82 10.74 8.24 -8.65
CA LEU A 82 11.46 7.50 -9.71
C LEU A 82 10.58 6.41 -10.33
N LYS A 83 9.90 5.61 -9.50
CA LYS A 83 8.98 4.57 -9.96
C LYS A 83 7.83 5.16 -10.79
N SER A 84 7.27 6.28 -10.36
CA SER A 84 6.20 6.96 -11.10
C SER A 84 6.70 7.50 -12.44
N LEU A 85 7.91 8.05 -12.49
CA LEU A 85 8.53 8.60 -13.69
C LEU A 85 8.79 7.49 -14.72
N VAL A 86 9.43 6.39 -14.31
CA VAL A 86 9.68 5.22 -15.17
C VAL A 86 8.37 4.66 -15.74
N LYS A 87 7.32 4.55 -14.91
CA LYS A 87 6.01 4.07 -15.34
C LYS A 87 5.35 4.99 -16.37
N LYS A 88 5.46 6.31 -16.20
CA LYS A 88 4.89 7.31 -17.12
C LYS A 88 5.66 7.43 -18.42
N THR A 89 6.94 7.02 -18.44
CA THR A 89 7.85 7.21 -19.58
C THR A 89 8.26 5.87 -20.20
N LEU A 90 9.32 5.24 -19.69
CA LEU A 90 9.94 4.05 -20.30
C LEU A 90 9.00 2.85 -20.42
N ASP A 91 8.08 2.67 -19.46
CA ASP A 91 7.09 1.59 -19.54
C ASP A 91 5.93 1.90 -20.51
N LYS A 92 5.57 3.18 -20.66
CA LYS A 92 4.51 3.64 -21.55
C LYS A 92 4.98 3.70 -23.01
N PHE A 93 6.17 4.24 -23.23
CA PHE A 93 6.74 4.54 -24.54
C PHE A 93 7.85 3.56 -24.92
N LYS A 94 7.52 2.26 -25.00
CA LYS A 94 8.52 1.19 -25.23
C LYS A 94 9.18 1.22 -26.61
N ARG A 95 8.48 1.70 -27.63
CA ARG A 95 8.91 1.66 -29.04
C ARG A 95 9.09 3.03 -29.69
N LEU A 96 8.47 4.08 -29.15
CA LEU A 96 8.50 5.46 -29.66
C LEU A 96 8.44 5.55 -31.20
N SER A 97 7.54 4.77 -31.80
CA SER A 97 7.43 4.67 -33.26
C SER A 97 6.59 5.80 -33.87
N ASN A 98 5.79 6.48 -33.05
CA ASN A 98 4.94 7.60 -33.48
C ASN A 98 5.59 8.95 -33.12
N PRO A 99 5.76 9.88 -34.07
CA PRO A 99 6.31 11.22 -33.82
C PRO A 99 5.58 12.00 -32.72
N LYS A 100 4.25 11.85 -32.60
CA LYS A 100 3.46 12.53 -31.56
C LYS A 100 3.77 12.00 -30.16
N GLU A 101 3.98 10.69 -30.04
CA GLU A 101 4.41 10.06 -28.80
C GLU A 101 5.84 10.50 -28.43
N PHE A 102 6.71 10.63 -29.43
CA PHE A 102 8.06 11.14 -29.23
C PHE A 102 8.05 12.59 -28.72
N ALA A 103 7.25 13.47 -29.32
CA ALA A 103 7.11 14.85 -28.84
C ALA A 103 6.60 14.90 -27.38
N THR A 104 5.67 14.02 -27.02
CA THR A 104 5.17 13.91 -25.64
C THR A 104 6.27 13.40 -24.70
N PHE A 105 7.05 12.41 -25.13
CA PHE A 105 8.17 11.86 -24.36
C PHE A 105 9.27 12.90 -24.14
N ALA A 106 9.69 13.61 -25.19
CA ALA A 106 10.67 14.68 -25.11
C ALA A 106 10.22 15.78 -24.15
N LYS A 107 8.94 16.21 -24.26
CA LYS A 107 8.35 17.17 -23.34
C LYS A 107 8.43 16.71 -21.87
N ILE A 108 8.11 15.44 -21.58
CA ILE A 108 8.22 14.90 -20.22
C ILE A 108 9.69 14.86 -19.76
N CYS A 109 10.64 14.57 -20.65
CA CYS A 109 12.06 14.56 -20.32
C CYS A 109 12.59 15.95 -19.96
N ASP A 110 12.06 17.00 -20.60
CA ASP A 110 12.43 18.39 -20.35
C ASP A 110 11.83 18.99 -19.08
N GLU A 111 10.79 18.38 -18.51
CA GLU A 111 10.20 18.81 -17.25
C GLU A 111 11.18 18.66 -16.08
N SER A 112 11.19 19.64 -15.17
CA SER A 112 11.96 19.58 -13.93
C SER A 112 11.55 18.40 -13.06
N PHE A 113 12.54 17.71 -12.50
CA PHE A 113 12.34 16.60 -11.59
C PHE A 113 11.91 17.13 -10.22
N LYS A 114 10.64 16.96 -9.89
CA LYS A 114 10.06 17.43 -8.63
C LYS A 114 10.06 16.31 -7.61
N LEU A 115 10.94 16.40 -6.61
CA LEU A 115 10.89 15.55 -5.42
C LEU A 115 9.78 16.05 -4.50
N LEU A 116 8.89 15.14 -4.08
CA LEU A 116 7.88 15.46 -3.07
C LEU A 116 8.50 15.27 -1.68
N PRO A 117 8.47 16.28 -0.80
CA PRO A 117 8.96 16.14 0.56
C PRO A 117 8.14 15.10 1.33
N GLY A 118 8.80 14.35 2.22
CA GLY A 118 8.31 13.09 2.80
C GLY A 118 7.17 13.17 3.81
N VAL A 119 6.42 14.29 3.90
CA VAL A 119 5.49 14.56 5.02
C VAL A 119 4.01 14.56 4.65
N GLU A 120 3.62 14.55 3.37
CA GLU A 120 2.19 14.41 3.05
C GLU A 120 1.83 12.97 2.67
N GLU A 121 1.43 12.23 3.70
CA GLU A 121 0.45 11.17 3.57
C GLU A 121 -0.69 11.65 2.67
N ARG A 122 -0.80 11.08 1.47
CA ARG A 122 -1.97 11.22 0.61
C ARG A 122 -3.20 10.66 1.33
N LYS A 123 -3.89 11.52 2.07
CA LYS A 123 -5.35 11.51 2.14
C LYS A 123 -5.88 12.37 1.01
N GLN A 124 -6.70 11.73 0.16
CA GLN A 124 -7.70 12.31 -0.75
C GLN A 124 -7.20 13.06 -2.01
N ASN A 125 -7.56 12.50 -3.17
CA ASN A 125 -8.29 13.18 -4.23
C ASN A 125 -8.80 12.14 -5.25
N TYR A 126 -9.82 11.39 -4.84
CA TYR A 126 -10.96 11.11 -5.72
C TYR A 126 -12.04 12.08 -5.26
N SER A 127 -12.28 13.13 -6.03
CA SER A 127 -13.50 13.90 -5.95
C SER A 127 -13.90 14.27 -7.36
N ASP A 128 -15.18 14.06 -7.60
CA ASP A 128 -15.93 14.11 -8.84
C ASP A 128 -15.79 15.40 -9.65
N ASN A 129 -15.94 15.24 -10.97
CA ASN A 129 -16.88 16.01 -11.77
C ASN A 129 -17.21 15.28 -13.08
N ASN A 130 -18.29 14.49 -13.01
CA ASN A 130 -19.46 14.42 -13.90
C ASN A 130 -19.38 15.09 -15.30
N SER A 131 -19.68 14.35 -16.38
CA SER A 131 -20.97 14.44 -17.13
C SER A 131 -20.92 13.78 -18.52
N GLN A 132 -21.99 13.04 -18.79
CA GLN A 132 -22.64 12.70 -20.07
C GLN A 132 -22.25 11.44 -20.88
N ASP A 133 -23.32 10.64 -21.05
CA ASP A 133 -23.74 9.90 -22.23
C ASP A 133 -22.97 8.65 -22.64
N SER A 134 -23.53 7.48 -22.28
CA SER A 134 -24.39 6.67 -23.18
C SER A 134 -24.44 5.23 -22.66
N GLU A 135 -25.62 4.80 -22.22
CA GLU A 135 -26.05 3.39 -22.27
C GLU A 135 -26.11 2.91 -23.74
N PRO A 136 -25.87 1.62 -24.05
CA PRO A 136 -26.88 0.59 -23.73
C PRO A 136 -26.34 -0.77 -23.26
N ASP A 137 -27.21 -1.44 -22.51
CA ASP A 137 -27.49 -2.88 -22.48
C ASP A 137 -26.47 -3.86 -23.07
N SER A 138 -26.01 -4.79 -22.22
CA SER A 138 -26.08 -6.21 -22.56
C SER A 138 -25.90 -7.10 -21.33
N GLU A 139 -26.96 -7.85 -21.09
CA GLU A 139 -27.08 -9.02 -20.22
C GLU A 139 -25.94 -10.03 -20.44
N SER A 140 -25.38 -10.59 -19.36
CA SER A 140 -25.10 -12.02 -19.22
C SER A 140 -24.45 -12.29 -17.85
N LEU A 141 -25.28 -12.38 -16.82
CA LEU A 141 -24.88 -13.02 -15.58
C LEU A 141 -25.00 -14.54 -15.77
N SER A 142 -23.89 -15.19 -16.09
CA SER A 142 -23.78 -16.64 -15.97
C SER A 142 -23.75 -17.03 -14.49
N PRO A 143 -24.41 -18.13 -14.09
CA PRO A 143 -24.53 -18.50 -12.68
C PRO A 143 -23.19 -18.93 -12.10
N MET A 144 -22.88 -18.44 -10.91
CA MET A 144 -21.85 -19.03 -10.06
C MET A 144 -22.25 -20.47 -9.72
N ILE A 145 -21.46 -21.43 -10.19
CA ILE A 145 -21.45 -22.79 -9.63
C ILE A 145 -20.42 -22.78 -8.50
N GLU A 146 -20.95 -22.78 -7.29
CA GLU A 146 -20.26 -23.06 -6.04
C GLU A 146 -19.79 -24.52 -6.06
N TYR A 147 -18.49 -24.73 -6.25
CA TYR A 147 -17.89 -26.05 -6.09
C TYR A 147 -17.62 -26.28 -4.60
N ASN A 148 -18.51 -27.04 -3.95
CA ASN A 148 -18.21 -27.67 -2.67
C ASN A 148 -17.03 -28.63 -2.86
N GLU A 149 -15.87 -28.25 -2.30
CA GLU A 149 -14.77 -29.16 -2.01
C GLU A 149 -15.11 -29.89 -0.72
N ASP A 150 -15.81 -31.02 -0.80
CA ASP A 150 -15.72 -32.17 0.11
C ASP A 150 -16.74 -33.24 -0.32
N GLU A 151 -16.35 -34.51 -0.19
CA GLU A 151 -17.06 -35.73 -0.67
C GLU A 151 -17.07 -36.00 -2.18
N ILE A 152 -15.94 -36.50 -2.70
CA ILE A 152 -16.00 -37.64 -3.63
C ILE A 152 -15.18 -38.76 -3.02
N ASN A 153 -15.83 -39.53 -2.16
CA ASN A 153 -15.46 -40.91 -1.90
C ASN A 153 -15.31 -41.62 -3.26
N PRO A 154 -14.22 -42.37 -3.51
CA PRO A 154 -14.16 -43.23 -4.67
C PRO A 154 -15.17 -44.36 -4.45
N THR A 155 -16.38 -44.23 -4.98
CA THR A 155 -17.29 -45.37 -5.09
C THR A 155 -16.59 -46.42 -5.95
N PRO A 156 -16.25 -47.60 -5.40
CA PRO A 156 -15.79 -48.70 -6.23
C PRO A 156 -16.99 -49.12 -7.05
N LEU A 157 -16.84 -49.12 -8.38
CA LEU A 157 -17.86 -49.65 -9.28
C LEU A 157 -17.80 -51.18 -9.22
N ASN A 158 -18.20 -51.73 -8.07
CA ASN A 158 -18.65 -53.11 -7.91
C ASN A 158 -20.17 -53.07 -8.12
N GLU A 159 -20.59 -53.10 -9.37
CA GLU A 159 -21.91 -53.62 -9.71
C GLU A 159 -21.75 -55.10 -10.02
N GLU A 160 -21.69 -55.90 -8.95
CA GLU A 160 -22.14 -57.28 -8.99
C GLU A 160 -23.66 -57.25 -9.12
N THR A 161 -24.16 -57.29 -10.36
CA THR A 161 -25.48 -57.88 -10.61
C THR A 161 -25.25 -59.34 -10.98
N PRO A 162 -25.83 -60.31 -10.26
CA PRO A 162 -25.71 -61.71 -10.60
C PRO A 162 -26.65 -61.98 -11.78
N VAL A 163 -26.15 -61.87 -13.00
CA VAL A 163 -26.82 -62.48 -14.15
C VAL A 163 -26.49 -63.96 -14.08
N THR A 164 -27.40 -64.67 -13.42
CA THR A 164 -27.53 -66.11 -13.45
C THR A 164 -27.29 -66.64 -14.86
N ALA A 165 -26.51 -67.71 -14.91
CA ALA A 165 -26.12 -68.44 -16.09
C ALA A 165 -27.29 -68.60 -17.09
N SER A 166 -27.14 -67.98 -18.26
CA SER A 166 -27.75 -68.48 -19.49
C SER A 166 -26.63 -68.83 -20.46
N THR A 167 -26.09 -70.03 -20.24
CA THR A 167 -25.40 -70.84 -21.22
C THR A 167 -26.33 -71.10 -22.40
N ARG A 168 -26.29 -70.22 -23.40
CA ARG A 168 -26.56 -70.57 -24.79
C ARG A 168 -25.82 -69.57 -25.68
N SER A 169 -24.59 -69.93 -26.01
CA SER A 169 -23.85 -69.36 -27.14
C SER A 169 -24.64 -69.63 -28.43
N SER A 170 -25.63 -68.80 -28.73
CA SER A 170 -26.15 -68.76 -30.10
C SER A 170 -25.03 -68.16 -30.93
N THR A 171 -24.38 -69.01 -31.71
CA THR A 171 -23.47 -68.64 -32.80
C THR A 171 -24.28 -67.96 -33.91
N ASN A 172 -24.98 -66.88 -33.60
CA ASN A 172 -25.52 -66.00 -34.62
C ASN A 172 -24.31 -65.27 -35.18
N LYS A 173 -23.83 -65.78 -36.33
CA LYS A 173 -22.82 -65.11 -37.14
C LYS A 173 -23.38 -63.72 -37.43
N LEU A 174 -22.88 -62.73 -36.70
CA LEU A 174 -23.20 -61.32 -36.90
C LEU A 174 -23.17 -61.05 -38.40
N THR A 175 -24.22 -60.41 -38.90
CA THR A 175 -24.23 -59.98 -40.30
C THR A 175 -23.01 -59.09 -40.55
N PRO A 176 -22.46 -59.05 -41.78
CA PRO A 176 -21.30 -58.20 -42.07
C PRO A 176 -21.49 -56.73 -41.64
N ARG A 177 -22.74 -56.23 -41.70
CA ARG A 177 -23.11 -54.89 -41.23
C ARG A 177 -22.98 -54.72 -39.72
N GLU A 178 -23.48 -55.68 -38.94
CA GLU A 178 -23.36 -55.67 -37.47
C GLU A 178 -21.92 -55.83 -37.01
N GLN A 179 -21.11 -56.67 -37.66
CA GLN A 179 -19.68 -56.78 -37.37
C GLN A 179 -18.96 -55.46 -37.61
N LYS A 180 -19.28 -54.76 -38.70
CA LYS A 180 -18.70 -53.45 -39.01
C LYS A 180 -19.11 -52.40 -37.98
N LEU A 181 -20.38 -52.41 -37.54
CA LEU A 181 -20.86 -51.50 -36.49
C LEU A 181 -20.19 -51.79 -35.15
N LYS A 182 -20.10 -53.07 -34.75
CA LYS A 182 -19.40 -53.48 -33.52
C LYS A 182 -17.94 -53.03 -33.51
N LYS A 183 -17.20 -53.25 -34.60
CA LYS A 183 -15.81 -52.77 -34.75
C LYS A 183 -15.69 -51.25 -34.59
N ARG A 184 -16.64 -50.49 -35.15
CA ARG A 184 -16.68 -49.02 -35.00
C ARG A 184 -16.96 -48.59 -33.56
N LEU A 185 -17.90 -49.25 -32.88
CA LEU A 185 -18.20 -48.98 -31.48
C LEU A 185 -17.02 -49.33 -30.57
N ASP A 186 -16.42 -50.50 -30.77
CA ASP A 186 -15.22 -50.93 -30.04
C ASP A 186 -14.06 -49.94 -30.23
N PHE A 187 -13.87 -49.45 -31.46
CA PHE A 187 -12.87 -48.42 -31.76
C PHE A 187 -13.18 -47.10 -31.05
N ALA A 188 -14.44 -46.63 -31.08
CA ALA A 188 -14.84 -45.40 -30.42
C ALA A 188 -14.66 -45.48 -28.90
N ILE A 189 -15.04 -46.62 -28.29
CA ILE A 189 -14.85 -46.88 -26.86
C ILE A 189 -13.36 -46.87 -26.52
N ARG A 190 -12.53 -47.62 -27.26
CA ARG A 190 -11.07 -47.67 -27.04
C ARG A 190 -10.43 -46.29 -27.20
N SER A 191 -10.82 -45.53 -28.23
CA SER A 191 -10.32 -44.18 -28.47
C SER A 191 -10.70 -43.23 -27.33
N LYS A 192 -11.93 -43.29 -26.83
CA LYS A 192 -12.39 -42.48 -25.69
C LYS A 192 -11.63 -42.82 -24.42
N VAL A 193 -11.48 -44.11 -24.11
CA VAL A 193 -10.74 -44.57 -22.92
C VAL A 193 -9.27 -44.15 -23.00
N ALA A 194 -8.63 -44.29 -24.16
CA ALA A 194 -7.24 -43.86 -24.36
C ALA A 194 -7.08 -42.35 -24.13
N SER A 195 -7.97 -41.52 -24.70
CA SER A 195 -7.96 -40.07 -24.52
C SER A 195 -8.15 -39.65 -23.06
N VAL A 196 -9.14 -40.23 -22.36
CA VAL A 196 -9.38 -39.97 -20.93
C VAL A 196 -8.17 -40.38 -20.08
N THR A 197 -7.55 -41.52 -20.39
CA THR A 197 -6.36 -41.99 -19.68
C THR A 197 -5.18 -41.04 -19.89
N GLN A 198 -4.96 -40.61 -21.13
CA GLN A 198 -3.92 -39.63 -21.46
C GLN A 198 -4.15 -38.31 -20.71
N HIS A 199 -5.38 -37.80 -20.70
CA HIS A 199 -5.73 -36.58 -19.96
C HIS A 199 -5.49 -36.75 -18.45
N ARG A 200 -5.89 -37.88 -17.86
CA ARG A 200 -5.63 -38.19 -16.45
C ARG A 200 -4.13 -38.22 -16.14
N MET A 201 -3.32 -38.84 -17.00
CA MET A 201 -1.86 -38.86 -16.86
C MET A 201 -1.26 -37.45 -16.95
N GLN A 202 -1.70 -36.63 -17.91
CA GLN A 202 -1.26 -35.24 -18.04
C GLN A 202 -1.61 -34.43 -16.79
N MET A 203 -2.83 -34.58 -16.27
CA MET A 203 -3.25 -33.91 -15.03
C MET A 203 -2.42 -34.36 -13.82
N ALA A 204 -2.09 -35.65 -13.71
CA ALA A 204 -1.21 -36.15 -12.66
C ALA A 204 0.22 -35.57 -12.77
N GLN A 205 0.76 -35.49 -13.99
CA GLN A 205 2.06 -34.85 -14.25
C GLN A 205 2.04 -33.35 -13.95
N LEU A 206 0.97 -32.65 -14.28
CA LEU A 206 0.83 -31.23 -13.94
C LEU A 206 0.74 -31.03 -12.42
N ARG A 207 -0.03 -31.86 -11.72
CA ARG A 207 -0.12 -31.83 -10.25
C ARG A 207 1.25 -32.07 -9.60
N THR A 208 2.07 -32.98 -10.11
CA THR A 208 3.43 -33.21 -9.60
C THR A 208 4.39 -32.07 -9.91
N LYS A 209 4.33 -31.47 -11.12
CA LYS A 209 5.13 -30.29 -11.50
C LYS A 209 4.76 -29.05 -10.70
N LEU A 210 3.49 -28.87 -10.38
CA LEU A 210 2.97 -27.73 -9.60
C LEU A 210 3.11 -27.94 -8.08
N LYS A 211 3.39 -29.17 -7.63
CA LYS A 211 3.60 -29.47 -6.21
C LYS A 211 4.92 -28.86 -5.74
N VAL A 212 4.83 -27.65 -5.21
CA VAL A 212 5.94 -27.05 -4.48
C VAL A 212 6.19 -27.92 -3.24
N PRO A 213 7.42 -28.42 -2.99
CA PRO A 213 7.69 -29.22 -1.81
C PRO A 213 7.37 -28.41 -0.56
N LYS A 214 6.44 -28.89 0.29
CA LYS A 214 6.08 -28.25 1.57
C LYS A 214 7.32 -27.89 2.40
N ARG A 215 8.37 -28.71 2.31
CA ARG A 215 9.69 -28.47 2.93
C ARG A 215 10.34 -27.15 2.51
N VAL A 216 10.26 -26.75 1.24
CA VAL A 216 10.87 -25.50 0.73
C VAL A 216 10.10 -24.28 1.21
N VAL A 217 8.76 -24.38 1.23
CA VAL A 217 7.89 -23.31 1.78
C VAL A 217 8.14 -23.15 3.27
N ASN A 218 8.09 -24.23 4.05
CA ASN A 218 8.34 -24.20 5.49
C ASN A 218 9.76 -23.70 5.81
N GLN A 219 10.77 -24.10 5.04
CA GLN A 219 12.13 -23.56 5.21
C GLN A 219 12.19 -22.06 4.94
N THR A 220 11.45 -21.57 3.95
CA THR A 220 11.36 -20.13 3.66
C THR A 220 10.66 -19.39 4.78
N ILE A 221 9.56 -19.94 5.31
CA ILE A 221 8.84 -19.41 6.46
C ILE A 221 9.78 -19.30 7.66
N MET A 222 10.50 -20.38 8.02
CA MET A 222 11.44 -20.37 9.14
C MET A 222 12.56 -19.34 8.97
N ARG A 223 13.12 -19.19 7.76
CA ARG A 223 14.14 -18.15 7.49
C ARG A 223 13.58 -16.74 7.66
N LYS A 224 12.35 -16.50 7.22
CA LYS A 224 11.67 -15.22 7.40
C LYS A 224 11.39 -14.94 8.86
N GLN A 225 10.92 -15.94 9.61
CA GLN A 225 10.69 -15.83 11.05
C GLN A 225 11.99 -15.48 11.80
N ASN A 226 13.08 -16.20 11.54
CA ASN A 226 14.38 -15.88 12.15
C ASN A 226 14.86 -14.46 11.83
N THR A 227 14.56 -13.95 10.63
CA THR A 227 14.90 -12.57 10.25
C THR A 227 14.07 -11.55 11.03
N ILE A 228 12.79 -11.84 11.25
CA ILE A 228 11.89 -11.02 12.07
C ILE A 228 12.40 -11.00 13.51
N ASP A 229 12.65 -12.17 14.10
CA ASP A 229 13.10 -12.29 15.48
C ASP A 229 14.42 -11.54 15.71
N LEU A 230 15.36 -11.59 14.75
CA LEU A 230 16.60 -10.84 14.82
C LEU A 230 16.36 -9.31 14.82
N LYS A 231 15.48 -8.83 13.95
CA LYS A 231 15.10 -7.42 13.89
C LYS A 231 14.39 -6.97 15.17
N ASP A 232 13.50 -7.79 15.71
CA ASP A 232 12.79 -7.48 16.96
C ASP A 232 13.73 -7.40 18.15
N ARG A 233 14.71 -8.31 18.23
CA ARG A 233 15.80 -8.21 19.23
C ARG A 233 16.56 -6.89 19.09
N LYS A 234 16.90 -6.49 17.85
CA LYS A 234 17.61 -5.23 17.63
C LYS A 234 16.77 -4.02 17.99
N ILE A 235 15.49 -4.01 17.64
CA ILE A 235 14.54 -2.96 18.03
C ILE A 235 14.45 -2.89 19.56
N LYS A 236 14.37 -4.02 20.26
CA LYS A 236 14.34 -4.07 21.72
C LYS A 236 15.62 -3.50 22.34
N GLU A 237 16.78 -3.86 21.80
CA GLU A 237 18.07 -3.31 22.23
C GLU A 237 18.15 -1.79 22.02
N LEU A 238 17.77 -1.29 20.85
CA LEU A 238 17.76 0.13 20.55
C LEU A 238 16.78 0.90 21.44
N LYS A 239 15.59 0.35 21.70
CA LYS A 239 14.62 0.93 22.65
C LYS A 239 15.18 0.97 24.07
N ALA A 240 15.89 -0.06 24.50
CA ALA A 240 16.54 -0.07 25.81
C ALA A 240 17.63 0.99 25.91
N LYS A 241 18.49 1.11 24.88
CA LYS A 241 19.51 2.17 24.80
C LYS A 241 18.89 3.57 24.82
N LEU A 242 17.81 3.78 24.09
CA LEU A 242 17.10 5.05 24.07
C LEU A 242 16.51 5.40 25.44
N ARG A 243 15.91 4.43 26.14
CA ARG A 243 15.35 4.63 27.49
C ARG A 243 16.43 4.80 28.57
N GLY A 244 17.60 4.21 28.37
CA GLY A 244 18.76 4.37 29.25
C GLY A 244 19.48 5.72 29.06
N ASN A 245 19.16 6.48 28.01
CA ASN A 245 19.74 7.80 27.78
C ASN A 245 19.18 8.81 28.81
N ALA A 246 20.07 9.53 29.49
CA ALA A 246 19.72 10.55 30.48
C ALA A 246 18.77 11.61 29.90
N LEU A 247 19.02 12.09 28.68
CA LEU A 247 18.18 13.09 28.01
C LEU A 247 16.75 12.60 27.81
N PHE A 248 16.57 11.31 27.51
CA PHE A 248 15.24 10.72 27.36
C PHE A 248 14.49 10.68 28.71
N GLN A 249 15.20 10.40 29.80
CA GLN A 249 14.63 10.38 31.14
C GLN A 249 14.27 11.78 31.63
N GLU A 250 15.16 12.76 31.42
CA GLU A 250 14.90 14.18 31.72
C GLU A 250 13.69 14.69 30.95
N LEU A 251 13.60 14.40 29.65
CA LEU A 251 12.45 14.76 28.83
C LEU A 251 11.16 14.08 29.34
N ALA A 252 11.24 12.83 29.78
CA ALA A 252 10.10 12.13 30.37
C ALA A 252 9.66 12.77 31.69
N GLN A 253 10.59 13.18 32.56
CA GLN A 253 10.31 13.90 33.81
C GLN A 253 9.68 15.26 33.53
N ALA A 254 10.26 16.06 32.65
CA ALA A 254 9.73 17.37 32.25
C ALA A 254 8.30 17.27 31.68
N ARG A 255 7.99 16.21 30.92
CA ARG A 255 6.62 15.94 30.46
C ARG A 255 5.64 15.69 31.60
N VAL A 256 6.05 14.96 32.63
CA VAL A 256 5.22 14.70 33.82
C VAL A 256 5.00 15.98 34.60
N GLU A 257 6.04 16.76 34.85
CA GLU A 257 5.95 18.05 35.55
C GLU A 257 5.04 19.03 34.82
N LEU A 258 5.18 19.16 33.50
CA LEU A 258 4.34 20.01 32.69
C LEU A 258 2.87 19.58 32.72
N LEU A 259 2.59 18.27 32.75
CA LEU A 259 1.23 17.75 32.93
C LEU A 259 0.67 18.08 34.32
N GLN A 260 1.47 17.97 35.37
CA GLN A 260 1.06 18.36 36.72
C GLN A 260 0.76 19.86 36.79
N LEU A 261 1.64 20.70 36.23
CA LEU A 261 1.46 22.15 36.18
C LEU A 261 0.19 22.55 35.40
N LYS A 262 -0.09 21.88 34.27
CA LYS A 262 -1.34 22.10 33.52
C LYS A 262 -2.57 21.73 34.35
N ARG A 263 -2.51 20.65 35.14
CA ARG A 263 -3.60 20.24 36.04
C ARG A 263 -3.82 21.27 37.15
N THR A 264 -2.76 21.72 37.83
CA THR A 264 -2.87 22.71 38.91
C THR A 264 -3.38 24.05 38.38
N HIS A 265 -2.89 24.50 37.23
CA HIS A 265 -3.37 25.71 36.56
C HIS A 265 -4.87 25.61 36.20
N SER A 266 -5.30 24.47 35.65
CA SER A 266 -6.70 24.22 35.33
C SER A 266 -7.60 24.23 36.59
N GLN A 267 -7.13 23.65 37.69
CA GLN A 267 -7.83 23.69 38.98
C GLN A 267 -7.92 25.12 39.53
N LEU A 268 -6.84 25.90 39.44
CA LEU A 268 -6.82 27.28 39.88
C LEU A 268 -7.82 28.13 39.08
N ILE A 269 -7.85 27.99 37.76
CA ILE A 269 -8.85 28.66 36.91
C ILE A 269 -10.27 28.29 37.34
N ARG A 270 -10.55 27.00 37.56
CA ARG A 270 -11.88 26.55 38.02
C ARG A 270 -12.25 27.18 39.36
N SER A 271 -11.33 27.19 40.33
CA SER A 271 -11.53 27.79 41.65
C SER A 271 -11.75 29.31 41.60
N ARG A 272 -11.06 30.03 40.70
CA ARG A 272 -11.28 31.47 40.48
C ARG A 272 -12.66 31.73 39.87
N LYS A 273 -13.08 30.92 38.90
CA LYS A 273 -14.41 31.03 38.28
C LYS A 273 -15.54 30.76 39.26
N SER A 274 -15.37 29.81 40.20
CA SER A 274 -16.38 29.55 41.23
C SER A 274 -16.42 30.63 42.31
N LYS A 275 -15.26 31.18 42.73
CA LYS A 275 -15.18 32.27 43.73
C LYS A 275 -15.70 33.62 43.24
N LYS A 276 -15.68 33.89 41.92
CA LYS A 276 -16.25 35.12 41.34
C LYS A 276 -17.78 35.23 41.40
N LYS A 277 -18.48 34.28 42.04
CA LYS A 277 -19.95 34.28 42.17
C LYS A 277 -20.48 34.81 43.51
N THR A 278 -19.63 35.25 44.42
CA THR A 278 -20.08 35.93 45.66
C THR A 278 -20.03 37.45 45.51
N THR A 279 -20.53 37.97 44.39
CA THR A 279 -21.01 39.36 44.38
C THR A 279 -22.33 39.32 45.12
N VAL A 280 -22.34 39.79 46.37
CA VAL A 280 -23.57 40.08 47.11
C VAL A 280 -24.53 40.76 46.15
N SER A 281 -25.74 40.23 45.98
CA SER A 281 -26.66 40.78 44.98
C SER A 281 -26.85 42.27 45.25
N ALA A 282 -26.97 43.09 44.21
CA ALA A 282 -27.21 44.53 44.37
C ALA A 282 -28.40 44.81 45.32
N THR A 283 -29.38 43.91 45.35
CA THR A 283 -30.52 43.92 46.27
C THR A 283 -30.14 43.64 47.73
N GLN A 284 -29.20 42.74 48.01
CA GLN A 284 -28.68 42.52 49.37
C GLN A 284 -27.88 43.74 49.85
N HIS A 285 -27.05 44.35 49.00
CA HIS A 285 -26.36 45.61 49.33
C HIS A 285 -27.36 46.76 49.60
N GLN A 286 -28.40 46.90 48.78
CA GLN A 286 -29.45 47.90 49.02
C GLN A 286 -30.22 47.63 50.32
N ASN A 287 -30.53 46.38 50.65
CA ASN A 287 -31.26 46.05 51.87
C ASN A 287 -30.41 46.27 53.14
N VAL A 288 -29.11 46.01 53.09
CA VAL A 288 -28.19 46.38 54.19
C VAL A 288 -28.07 47.90 54.30
N GLY A 289 -27.96 48.61 53.17
CA GLY A 289 -27.96 50.09 53.15
C GLY A 289 -29.24 50.70 53.73
N ARG A 290 -30.42 50.15 53.39
CA ARG A 290 -31.72 50.57 53.95
C ARG A 290 -31.81 50.26 55.45
N LYS A 291 -31.35 49.10 55.90
CA LYS A 291 -31.34 48.75 57.33
C LYS A 291 -30.42 49.67 58.15
N LEU A 292 -29.25 50.03 57.62
CA LEU A 292 -28.35 50.99 58.26
C LEU A 292 -28.94 52.41 58.28
N LYS A 293 -29.61 52.83 57.20
CA LYS A 293 -30.30 54.14 57.13
C LYS A 293 -31.50 54.23 58.08
N ASN A 294 -32.17 53.11 58.36
CA ASN A 294 -33.28 53.07 59.30
C ASN A 294 -32.86 52.89 60.76
N GLN A 295 -31.61 52.47 61.02
CA GLN A 295 -31.04 52.40 62.38
C GLN A 295 -30.29 53.67 62.79
N SER A 296 -29.83 54.46 61.82
CA SER A 296 -29.35 55.83 62.04
C SER A 296 -30.52 56.80 61.95
N GLY A 297 -31.39 56.79 62.97
CA GLY A 297 -32.21 57.96 63.24
C GLY A 297 -31.29 59.14 63.49
N GLY A 298 -31.32 60.15 62.61
CA GLY A 298 -30.45 61.31 62.75
C GLY A 298 -30.31 62.07 61.46
N GLU A 299 -31.03 63.18 61.42
CA GLU A 299 -30.99 64.26 60.44
C GLU A 299 -29.56 64.60 60.00
N GLY A 300 -29.37 64.69 58.70
CA GLY A 300 -28.10 65.06 58.08
C GLY A 300 -28.23 65.04 56.58
N GLU A 301 -28.72 66.14 56.00
CA GLU A 301 -28.46 66.46 54.60
C GLU A 301 -26.94 66.49 54.39
N VAL A 302 -26.45 65.57 53.57
CA VAL A 302 -25.10 65.66 53.00
C VAL A 302 -25.25 65.62 51.49
N GLU A 303 -25.14 66.80 50.88
CA GLU A 303 -24.92 67.00 49.46
C GLU A 303 -23.57 66.36 49.09
N VAL A 304 -23.60 65.19 48.43
CA VAL A 304 -22.41 64.59 47.83
C VAL A 304 -22.38 65.01 46.36
N ARG A 305 -21.66 66.10 46.08
CA ARG A 305 -21.19 66.44 44.74
C ARG A 305 -20.07 65.50 44.30
N ASP A 306 -20.24 65.02 43.08
CA ASP A 306 -19.23 64.59 42.12
C ASP A 306 -18.05 63.75 42.60
N GLY A 307 -18.15 62.48 42.26
CA GLY A 307 -17.11 61.49 42.42
C GLY A 307 -15.75 61.92 41.86
N LYS A 308 -14.73 61.68 42.68
CA LYS A 308 -13.36 61.36 42.28
C LYS A 308 -12.64 60.74 43.48
N CYS A 309 -12.72 59.42 43.61
CA CYS A 309 -11.76 58.67 44.41
C CYS A 309 -10.47 58.54 43.61
N LYS A 310 -9.47 59.33 43.98
CA LYS A 310 -8.07 59.13 43.62
C LYS A 310 -7.46 58.31 44.76
N VAL A 311 -6.99 57.10 44.48
CA VAL A 311 -6.22 56.30 45.44
C VAL A 311 -4.74 56.53 45.12
N THR A 312 -4.01 57.07 46.08
CA THR A 312 -2.57 56.83 46.28
C THR A 312 -2.42 55.72 47.30
#